data_AF-A0A959AF83-F1
#
_entry.id   AF-A0A959AF83-F1
#
_cell.length_a   1.000
_cell.length_b   1.000
_cell.length_c   1.000
_cell.angle_alpha   90.00
_cell.angle_beta   90.00
_cell.angle_gamma   90.00
#
_symmetry.space_group_name_H-M   'P 1'
#
loop_
_entity.id
_entity.type
_entity.pdbx_description
1 polymer ?
#
loop_
_entity_poly.entity_id
_entity_poly.type
_entity_poly.pdbx_seq_one_letter_code
_entity_poly.pdbx_strand_id
1 'polypeptide(L)'
;QPLALPLDHLALALSELGSISERRVYQMISGQRGLPAFLVQNPGLNSGLMIAQYTAASIVSQNKTLCTPASADSIVSCNGQEDHVSMA
;
A
#
# COMPACT_ATOMS: atom_id res chain seq x y z
N GLN A 1 18.80 -15.90 -1.06
CA GLN A 1 17.38 -16.13 -1.43
C GLN A 1 16.39 -16.34 -0.28
N PRO A 2 16.67 -17.11 0.80
CA PRO A 2 15.60 -17.58 1.70
C PRO A 2 14.92 -16.48 2.52
N LEU A 3 15.53 -15.29 2.61
CA LEU A 3 14.92 -14.09 3.20
C LEU A 3 14.24 -13.19 2.14
N ALA A 4 14.87 -13.02 0.98
CA ALA A 4 14.37 -12.17 -0.10
C ALA A 4 12.96 -12.57 -0.56
N LEU A 5 12.78 -13.85 -0.88
CA LEU A 5 11.50 -14.37 -1.39
C LEU A 5 10.34 -14.20 -0.38
N PRO A 6 10.48 -14.59 0.91
CA PRO A 6 9.44 -14.31 1.90
C PRO A 6 9.16 -12.83 2.12
N LEU A 7 10.16 -11.95 2.04
CA LEU A 7 9.97 -10.51 2.22
C LEU A 7 9.21 -9.88 1.04
N ASP A 8 9.46 -10.32 -0.20
CA ASP A 8 8.66 -9.91 -1.36
C ASP A 8 7.20 -10.39 -1.23
N HIS A 9 6.98 -11.61 -0.72
CA HIS A 9 5.63 -12.11 -0.42
C HIS A 9 4.95 -11.32 0.71
N LEU A 10 5.72 -10.90 1.73
CA LEU A 10 5.21 -10.06 2.81
C LEU A 10 4.79 -8.68 2.29
N ALA A 11 5.56 -8.08 1.37
CA ALA A 11 5.21 -6.81 0.74
C ALA A 11 3.86 -6.89 0.02
N LEU A 12 3.62 -7.96 -0.74
CA LEU A 12 2.32 -8.24 -1.38
C LEU A 12 1.19 -8.37 -0.36
N ALA A 13 1.40 -9.14 0.72
CA ALA A 13 0.39 -9.34 1.76
C ALA A 13 0.02 -8.02 2.46
N LEU A 14 1.02 -7.18 2.78
CA LEU A 14 0.80 -5.86 3.40
C LEU A 14 0.09 -4.88 2.46
N SER A 15 0.41 -4.93 1.17
CA SER A 15 -0.26 -4.10 0.15
C SER A 15 -1.75 -4.42 0.06
N GLU A 16 -2.12 -5.70 0.06
CA GLU A 16 -3.52 -6.12 0.07
C GLU A 16 -4.25 -5.73 1.37
N LEU A 17 -3.58 -5.84 2.52
CA LEU A 17 -4.13 -5.35 3.79
C LEU A 17 -4.41 -3.85 3.76
N GLY A 18 -3.52 -3.05 3.17
CA GLY A 18 -3.74 -1.63 2.94
C GLY A 18 -4.90 -1.36 1.99
N SER A 19 -4.98 -2.10 0.88
CA SER A 19 -6.03 -2.01 -0.13
C SER A 19 -7.43 -2.24 0.46
N ILE A 20 -7.63 -3.34 1.21
CA ILE A 20 -8.92 -3.62 1.84
C ILE A 20 -9.25 -2.60 2.95
N SER A 21 -8.25 -2.12 3.68
CA SER A 21 -8.43 -1.09 4.71
C SER A 21 -8.95 0.22 4.10
N GLU A 22 -8.36 0.68 2.99
CA GLU A 22 -8.80 1.90 2.32
C GLU A 22 -10.23 1.76 1.77
N ARG A 23 -10.62 0.59 1.24
CA ARG A 23 -12.01 0.33 0.83
C ARG A 23 -12.99 0.42 2.00
N ARG A 24 -12.59 -0.01 3.20
CA ARG A 24 -13.41 0.15 4.43
C ARG A 24 -13.50 1.62 4.86
N VAL A 25 -12.40 2.37 4.76
CA VAL A 25 -12.40 3.83 4.99
C VAL A 25 -13.38 4.51 4.05
N TYR A 26 -13.38 4.17 2.77
CA TYR A 26 -14.36 4.69 1.80
C TYR A 26 -15.81 4.41 2.24
N GLN A 27 -16.12 3.18 2.66
CA GLN A 27 -17.47 2.85 3.15
C GLN A 27 -17.88 3.70 4.37
N MET A 28 -16.95 3.96 5.30
CA MET A 28 -17.23 4.79 6.48
C MET A 28 -17.52 6.25 6.10
N ILE A 29 -16.77 6.82 5.16
CA ILE A 29 -16.93 8.24 4.78
C ILE A 29 -18.03 8.50 3.74
N SER A 30 -18.56 7.44 3.12
CA SER A 30 -19.55 7.51 2.02
C SER A 30 -20.88 8.19 2.37
N GLY A 31 -21.14 8.47 3.66
CA GLY A 31 -22.41 9.03 4.13
C GLY A 31 -23.57 8.02 4.08
N GLN A 32 -23.27 6.74 3.97
CA GLN A 32 -24.25 5.66 4.05
C GLN A 32 -24.42 5.18 5.50
N ARG A 33 -25.37 4.26 5.73
CA ARG A 33 -25.60 3.62 7.05
C ARG A 33 -25.94 4.60 8.19
N GLY A 34 -26.59 5.71 7.85
CA GLY A 34 -26.97 6.73 8.84
C GLY A 34 -25.80 7.58 9.36
N LEU A 35 -24.63 7.51 8.72
CA LEU A 35 -23.48 8.35 9.05
C LEU A 35 -23.49 9.64 8.21
N PRO A 36 -23.01 10.78 8.76
CA PRO A 36 -22.83 11.99 7.97
C PRO A 36 -21.72 11.79 6.93
N ALA A 37 -21.87 12.42 5.76
CA ALA A 37 -20.85 12.41 4.72
C ALA A 37 -19.49 12.88 5.27
N PHE A 38 -18.42 12.19 4.91
CA PHE A 38 -17.05 12.46 5.37
C PHE A 38 -16.86 12.49 6.90
N LEU A 39 -17.81 11.90 7.65
CA LEU A 39 -17.82 11.84 9.11
C LEU A 39 -17.72 13.22 9.79
N VAL A 40 -18.40 14.23 9.24
CA VAL A 40 -18.34 15.61 9.74
C VAL A 40 -19.71 16.23 9.98
N GLN A 41 -19.80 17.12 10.97
CA GLN A 41 -20.97 17.96 11.20
C GLN A 41 -21.02 19.10 10.16
N ASN A 42 -22.23 19.49 9.73
CA ASN A 42 -22.45 20.51 8.69
C ASN A 42 -21.69 20.22 7.37
N PRO A 43 -21.97 19.07 6.71
CA PRO A 43 -21.39 18.76 5.41
C PRO A 43 -21.73 19.86 4.39
N GLY A 44 -20.77 20.22 3.53
CA GLY A 44 -20.88 21.30 2.55
C GLY A 44 -20.16 22.58 2.97
N LEU A 45 -20.04 22.85 4.28
CA LEU A 45 -19.13 23.87 4.82
C LEU A 45 -17.82 23.26 5.29
N ASN A 46 -17.89 22.04 5.85
CA ASN A 46 -16.73 21.30 6.33
C ASN A 46 -16.44 20.09 5.42
N SER A 47 -15.15 19.84 5.17
CA SER A 47 -14.70 18.70 4.34
C SER A 47 -14.47 17.41 5.11
N GLY A 48 -14.43 17.45 6.44
CA GLY A 48 -14.25 16.24 7.27
C GLY A 48 -13.01 15.44 6.91
N LEU A 49 -13.16 14.12 6.78
CA LEU A 49 -12.09 13.19 6.45
C LEU A 49 -11.87 13.00 4.94
N MET A 50 -12.42 13.87 4.09
CA MET A 50 -12.29 13.76 2.63
C MET A 50 -10.81 13.67 2.19
N ILE A 51 -9.95 14.57 2.66
CA ILE A 51 -8.54 14.61 2.26
C ILE A 51 -7.75 13.45 2.88
N ALA A 52 -8.11 13.02 4.09
CA ALA A 52 -7.47 11.85 4.72
C ALA A 52 -7.66 10.58 3.86
N GLN A 53 -8.82 10.42 3.21
CA GLN A 53 -9.04 9.30 2.29
C GLN A 53 -8.22 9.43 1.01
N TYR A 54 -7.97 10.65 0.51
CA TYR A 54 -7.08 10.86 -0.64
C TYR A 54 -5.65 10.45 -0.31
N THR A 55 -5.17 10.81 0.88
CA THR A 55 -3.86 10.37 1.39
C THR A 55 -3.80 8.85 1.50
N ALA A 56 -4.83 8.20 2.07
CA ALA A 56 -4.89 6.74 2.16
C ALA A 56 -4.86 6.07 0.78
N ALA A 57 -5.64 6.58 -0.19
CA ALA A 57 -5.66 6.07 -1.56
C ALA A 57 -4.31 6.23 -2.26
N SER A 58 -3.61 7.35 -2.05
CA SER A 58 -2.26 7.59 -2.57
C SER A 58 -1.25 6.58 -2.01
N ILE A 59 -1.28 6.32 -0.70
CA ILE A 59 -0.39 5.33 -0.06
C ILE A 59 -0.65 3.93 -0.63
N VAL A 60 -1.92 3.52 -0.75
CA VAL A 60 -2.27 2.23 -1.37
C VAL A 60 -1.78 2.15 -2.82
N SER A 61 -1.86 3.23 -3.58
CA SER A 61 -1.35 3.27 -4.95
C SER A 61 0.17 3.15 -5.00
N GLN A 62 0.90 3.78 -4.07
CA GLN A 62 2.36 3.66 -3.97
C GLN A 62 2.79 2.24 -3.60
N ASN A 63 2.07 1.58 -2.69
CA ASN A 63 2.34 0.19 -2.31
C ASN A 63 2.31 -0.76 -3.52
N LYS A 64 1.45 -0.52 -4.52
CA LYS A 64 1.40 -1.34 -5.74
C LYS A 64 2.72 -1.32 -6.50
N THR A 65 3.36 -0.16 -6.61
CA THR A 65 4.66 -0.03 -7.26
C THR A 65 5.76 -0.74 -6.44
N LEU A 66 5.69 -0.61 -5.12
CA LEU A 66 6.64 -1.24 -4.17
C LEU A 66 6.49 -2.76 -4.06
N CYS A 67 5.41 -3.35 -4.58
CA CYS A 67 5.22 -4.81 -4.61
C CYS A 67 5.99 -5.52 -5.73
N THR A 68 6.75 -4.77 -6.54
CA THR A 68 7.64 -5.39 -7.52
C THR A 68 8.72 -6.16 -6.78
N PRO A 69 8.88 -7.47 -6.99
CA PRO A 69 9.79 -8.29 -6.20
C PRO A 69 11.24 -7.88 -6.46
N ALA A 70 11.96 -7.50 -5.41
CA ALA A 70 13.38 -7.16 -5.53
C ALA A 70 14.23 -8.41 -5.81
N SER A 71 13.80 -9.57 -5.28
CA SER A 71 14.49 -10.85 -5.46
C SER A 71 14.44 -11.41 -6.88
N ALA A 72 13.67 -10.78 -7.78
CA ALA A 72 13.65 -11.11 -9.20
C ALA A 72 14.88 -10.60 -9.96
N ASP A 73 15.68 -9.70 -9.36
CA ASP A 73 16.91 -9.17 -9.93
C ASP A 73 18.17 -9.79 -9.30
N SER A 74 19.27 -9.80 -10.06
CA SER A 74 20.61 -10.20 -9.61
C SER A 74 21.65 -9.58 -10.53
N ILE A 75 22.57 -8.79 -9.96
CA ILE A 75 23.66 -8.12 -10.67
C ILE A 75 24.98 -8.71 -10.17
N VAL A 76 25.79 -9.17 -11.11
CA VAL A 76 27.10 -9.76 -10.84
C VAL A 76 28.05 -8.71 -10.24
N SER A 77 28.70 -9.05 -9.13
CA SER A 77 29.73 -8.23 -8.47
C SER A 77 31.10 -8.93 -8.49
N CYS A 78 32.12 -8.20 -8.05
CA CYS A 78 33.46 -8.74 -7.82
C CYS A 78 34.05 -9.52 -9.02
N ASN A 79 33.90 -8.97 -10.24
CA ASN A 79 34.43 -9.58 -11.47
C ASN A 79 33.96 -11.04 -11.69
N GLY A 80 32.71 -11.36 -11.32
CA GLY A 80 32.15 -12.70 -11.50
C GLY A 80 32.37 -13.65 -10.33
N GLN A 81 32.99 -13.20 -9.24
CA GLN A 81 33.14 -14.02 -8.04
C GLN A 81 31.84 -14.13 -7.23
N GLU A 82 31.02 -13.08 -7.27
CA GLU A 82 29.67 -13.04 -6.72
C GLU A 82 28.69 -12.92 -7.89
N ASP A 83 28.47 -14.05 -8.56
CA ASP A 83 27.71 -14.13 -9.82
C ASP A 83 26.19 -14.25 -9.63
N HIS A 84 25.73 -14.58 -8.41
CA HIS A 84 24.31 -14.60 -8.07
C HIS A 84 24.05 -14.11 -6.64
N VAL A 85 23.21 -13.08 -6.51
CA VAL A 85 22.86 -12.45 -5.24
C VAL A 85 21.35 -12.33 -5.09
N SER A 86 20.87 -12.09 -3.87
CA SER A 86 19.43 -12.16 -3.58
C SER A 86 18.69 -10.84 -3.53
N MET A 87 19.39 -9.71 -3.63
CA MET A 87 18.81 -8.36 -3.53
C MET A 87 17.90 -8.16 -2.29
N ALA A 88 18.27 -8.82 -1.18
CA ALA A 88 17.54 -8.78 0.09
C ALA A 88 17.98 -7.63 0.98
#